data_AF-A0A7M2QM04-F1
#
_entry.id   AF-A0A7M2QM04-F1
#
_cell.length_a   1.000
_cell.length_b   1.000
_cell.length_c   1.000
_cell.angle_alpha   90.00
_cell.angle_beta   90.00
_cell.angle_gamma   90.00
#
_symmetry.space_group_name_H-M   'P 1'
#
loop_
_entity.id
_entity.type
_entity.pdbx_description
1 polymer ?
#
loop_
_entity_poly.entity_id
_entity_poly.type
_entity_poly.pdbx_seq_one_letter_code
_entity_poly.pdbx_strand_id
1 'polypeptide(L)'
;MSLNINAIANAVAAVSVNANEAQKGGGGEYTPPAAGFVRLRFIGYVEVGQHFKKGNPAKRIPDKNVDTAKLIFECSGPKHEPKVLEDGTKIPHRITVTLTKSLSEKAHYYKLFKKMNIDGKATHFAQLLGQAYVGNIRHDTWKDREGKDRVTAYLDDKDRIFTIRAPRIEQVDPETGDTKITPVAVAEPISDLRLFVWNADDKMIGDLWQSIYIAKTGDGDYDPNVFQREIKKAVNFEGSPIAQYLAAKGEVADIPAATKADDLGLDDPADPPFEVTGSTQDANDDPLGDM
;
A
#
# COMPACT_ATOMS: atom_id res chain seq x y z
N MET A 1 23.42 46.92 28.09
CA MET A 1 22.78 46.99 26.76
C MET A 1 21.63 45.99 26.77
N SER A 2 20.38 46.45 26.65
CA SER A 2 19.22 45.54 26.63
C SER A 2 19.06 44.96 25.24
N LEU A 3 18.88 43.64 25.15
CA LEU A 3 18.55 42.96 23.91
C LEU A 3 17.22 43.50 23.37
N ASN A 4 17.21 44.09 22.16
CA ASN A 4 15.97 44.54 21.53
C ASN A 4 15.28 43.36 20.86
N ILE A 5 14.40 42.70 21.62
CA ILE A 5 13.66 41.50 21.19
C ILE A 5 12.86 41.77 19.92
N ASN A 6 12.31 42.98 19.74
CA ASN A 6 11.51 43.32 18.56
C ASN A 6 12.36 43.40 17.28
N ALA A 7 13.59 43.92 17.38
CA ALA A 7 14.50 43.96 16.24
C ALA A 7 14.93 42.54 15.82
N ILE A 8 15.14 41.65 16.79
CA ILE A 8 15.47 40.23 16.55
C ILE A 8 14.28 39.51 15.93
N ALA A 9 13.06 39.72 16.46
CA ALA A 9 11.84 39.12 15.93
C ALA A 9 11.60 39.52 14.46
N ASN A 10 11.82 40.80 14.12
CA ASN A 10 11.68 41.27 12.74
C ASN A 10 12.75 40.71 11.80
N ALA A 11 14.00 40.58 12.28
CA ALA A 11 15.07 39.95 11.50
C ALA A 11 14.80 38.46 11.25
N VAL A 12 14.27 37.74 12.25
CA VAL A 12 13.85 36.33 12.13
C VAL A 12 12.66 36.20 11.19
N ALA A 13 11.67 37.10 11.25
CA ALA A 13 10.51 37.07 10.36
C ALA A 13 10.88 37.35 8.89
N ALA A 14 11.91 38.17 8.63
CA ALA A 14 12.37 38.48 7.27
C ALA A 14 13.07 37.31 6.55
N VAL A 15 13.57 36.33 7.31
CA VAL A 15 14.28 35.14 6.77
C VAL A 15 13.51 33.83 6.97
N SER A 16 12.50 33.82 7.84
CA SER A 16 11.65 32.66 8.10
C SER A 16 10.52 32.56 7.08
N VAL A 17 10.04 31.34 6.84
CA VAL A 17 8.85 31.08 6.03
C VAL A 17 7.63 31.77 6.66
N ASN A 18 6.79 32.41 5.84
CA ASN A 18 5.61 33.14 6.29
C ASN A 18 4.59 32.20 6.96
N ALA A 19 4.47 32.27 8.28
CA ALA A 19 3.55 31.43 9.06
C ALA A 19 2.06 31.77 8.87
N ASN A 20 1.72 32.86 8.17
CA ASN A 20 0.34 33.18 7.80
C ASN A 20 -0.08 32.57 6.45
N GLU A 21 0.87 32.03 5.69
CA GLU A 21 0.60 31.31 4.46
C GLU A 21 0.65 29.82 4.77
N ALA A 22 -0.49 29.14 4.56
CA ALA A 22 -0.48 27.69 4.57
C ALA A 22 0.40 27.22 3.42
N GLN A 23 1.64 26.79 3.73
CA GLN A 23 2.36 25.94 2.80
C GLN A 23 1.52 24.68 2.64
N LYS A 24 1.00 24.44 1.42
CA LYS A 24 0.56 23.10 1.06
C LYS A 24 1.78 22.21 1.27
N GLY A 25 1.78 21.46 2.38
CA GLY A 25 2.77 20.42 2.61
C GLY A 25 2.85 19.56 1.35
N GLY A 26 4.06 19.21 0.95
CA GLY A 26 4.37 18.49 -0.28
C GLY A 26 3.85 17.07 -0.30
N GLY A 27 2.54 16.87 -0.18
CA GLY A 27 1.88 15.70 -0.74
C GLY A 27 1.68 16.01 -2.22
N GLY A 28 2.39 15.30 -3.09
CA GLY A 28 2.05 15.30 -4.51
C GLY A 28 0.55 15.02 -4.68
N GLU A 29 -0.07 15.56 -5.72
CA GLU A 29 -1.46 15.21 -6.04
C GLU A 29 -1.49 13.72 -6.44
N TYR A 30 -1.73 12.85 -5.46
CA TYR A 30 -1.82 11.41 -5.67
C TYR A 30 -2.88 11.15 -6.74
N THR A 31 -2.42 10.66 -7.89
CA THR A 31 -3.28 10.29 -8.99
C THR A 31 -3.46 8.77 -8.94
N PRO A 32 -4.63 8.27 -8.53
CA PRO A 32 -4.86 6.83 -8.49
C PRO A 32 -4.67 6.23 -9.89
N PRO A 33 -4.15 5.00 -10.01
CA PRO A 33 -4.04 4.31 -11.29
C PRO A 33 -5.34 4.35 -12.07
N ALA A 34 -5.27 4.69 -13.36
CA ALA A 34 -6.45 4.87 -14.20
C ALA A 34 -7.32 3.61 -14.27
N ALA A 35 -8.65 3.79 -14.28
CA ALA A 35 -9.61 2.70 -14.38
C ALA A 35 -9.55 1.97 -15.73
N GLY A 36 -9.95 0.70 -15.69
CA GLY A 36 -10.00 -0.21 -16.83
C GLY A 36 -8.83 -1.20 -16.86
N PHE A 37 -8.58 -1.75 -18.04
CA PHE A 37 -7.53 -2.75 -18.27
C PHE A 37 -6.16 -2.22 -17.85
N VAL A 38 -5.41 -3.05 -17.12
CA VAL A 38 -4.06 -2.73 -16.64
C VAL A 38 -3.14 -3.94 -16.75
N ARG A 39 -1.86 -3.68 -17.06
CA ARG A 39 -0.79 -4.68 -17.00
C ARG A 39 -0.09 -4.53 -15.65
N LEU A 40 0.19 -5.65 -14.99
CA LEU A 40 0.60 -5.67 -13.59
C LEU A 40 1.86 -6.50 -13.42
N ARG A 41 2.85 -5.94 -12.73
CA ARG A 41 4.02 -6.68 -12.24
C ARG A 41 3.91 -6.79 -10.73
N PHE A 42 3.95 -8.00 -10.18
CA PHE A 42 3.87 -8.18 -8.72
C PHE A 42 5.23 -7.85 -8.10
N ILE A 43 5.37 -6.68 -7.50
CA ILE A 43 6.67 -6.14 -7.03
C ILE A 43 6.84 -6.20 -5.52
N GLY A 44 5.78 -6.42 -4.74
CA GLY A 44 5.90 -6.37 -3.28
C GLY A 44 4.96 -7.29 -2.52
N TYR A 45 5.50 -8.02 -1.56
CA TYR A 45 4.74 -8.78 -0.56
C TYR A 45 5.27 -8.45 0.83
N VAL A 46 4.46 -7.77 1.64
CA VAL A 46 4.88 -7.27 2.96
C VAL A 46 3.86 -7.68 4.02
N GLU A 47 4.24 -8.58 4.92
CA GLU A 47 3.45 -8.90 6.10
C GLU A 47 3.68 -7.85 7.19
N VAL A 48 2.64 -7.10 7.56
CA VAL A 48 2.75 -5.96 8.48
C VAL A 48 2.37 -6.31 9.92
N GLY A 49 2.16 -7.59 10.22
CA GLY A 49 1.77 -8.07 11.55
C GLY A 49 0.28 -7.91 11.83
N GLN A 50 -0.08 -7.93 13.11
CA GLN A 50 -1.46 -7.82 13.55
C GLN A 50 -1.88 -6.35 13.72
N HIS A 51 -2.98 -6.00 13.06
CA HIS A 51 -3.59 -4.68 13.14
C HIS A 51 -5.03 -4.80 13.61
N PHE A 52 -5.48 -3.79 14.36
CA PHE A 52 -6.86 -3.72 14.80
C PHE A 52 -7.80 -3.57 13.60
N LYS A 53 -8.83 -4.42 13.54
CA LYS A 53 -9.90 -4.34 12.57
C LYS A 53 -11.22 -4.21 13.31
N LYS A 54 -11.86 -3.05 13.13
CA LYS A 54 -13.23 -2.82 13.59
C LYS A 54 -14.16 -3.84 12.93
N GLY A 55 -14.98 -4.47 13.75
CA GLY A 55 -16.02 -5.37 13.34
C GLY A 55 -17.19 -4.63 12.70
N ASN A 56 -18.24 -5.38 12.40
CA ASN A 56 -19.51 -4.85 11.95
C ASN A 56 -20.60 -5.38 12.90
N PRO A 57 -21.04 -4.58 13.89
CA PRO A 57 -22.06 -4.99 14.85
C PRO A 57 -23.37 -5.44 14.18
N ALA A 58 -23.77 -4.79 13.07
CA ALA A 58 -24.98 -5.16 12.32
C ALA A 58 -24.88 -6.56 11.69
N LYS A 59 -23.66 -7.02 11.39
CA LYS A 59 -23.37 -8.37 10.89
C LYS A 59 -22.85 -9.31 11.99
N ARG A 60 -22.88 -8.90 13.26
CA ARG A 60 -22.31 -9.63 14.42
C ARG A 60 -20.84 -10.02 14.23
N ILE A 61 -20.10 -9.21 13.48
CA ILE A 61 -18.67 -9.40 13.31
C ILE A 61 -18.00 -8.62 14.45
N PRO A 62 -17.27 -9.28 15.36
CA PRO A 62 -16.60 -8.59 16.46
C PRO A 62 -15.35 -7.86 15.99
N ASP A 63 -14.95 -6.87 16.78
CA ASP A 63 -13.63 -6.26 16.70
C ASP A 63 -12.55 -7.31 16.97
N LYS A 64 -11.43 -7.21 16.24
CA LYS A 64 -10.32 -8.16 16.41
C LYS A 64 -9.03 -7.62 15.83
N ASN A 65 -7.91 -8.11 16.35
CA ASN A 65 -6.62 -7.97 15.71
C ASN A 65 -6.46 -9.04 14.62
N VAL A 66 -5.96 -8.66 13.46
CA VAL A 66 -5.79 -9.55 12.32
C VAL A 66 -4.43 -9.40 11.67
N ASP A 67 -3.79 -10.52 11.35
CA ASP A 67 -2.60 -10.53 10.52
C ASP A 67 -2.92 -9.89 9.17
N THR A 68 -2.11 -8.92 8.77
CA THR A 68 -2.33 -8.12 7.56
C THR A 68 -1.12 -8.23 6.64
N ALA A 69 -1.38 -8.33 5.33
CA ALA A 69 -0.36 -8.33 4.30
C ALA A 69 -0.70 -7.32 3.21
N LYS A 70 0.32 -6.66 2.68
CA LYS A 70 0.23 -5.77 1.52
C LYS A 70 0.82 -6.46 0.30
N LEU A 71 0.08 -6.42 -0.79
CA LEU A 71 0.49 -6.90 -2.11
C LEU A 71 0.58 -5.70 -3.04
N ILE A 72 1.75 -5.45 -3.60
CA ILE A 72 2.03 -4.24 -4.37
C ILE A 72 2.25 -4.64 -5.83
N PHE A 73 1.51 -3.99 -6.72
CA PHE A 73 1.61 -4.21 -8.16
C PHE A 73 2.02 -2.92 -8.85
N GLU A 74 3.04 -3.03 -9.70
CA GLU A 74 3.40 -1.97 -10.64
C GLU A 74 2.47 -2.03 -11.85
N CYS A 75 1.83 -0.91 -12.15
CA CYS A 75 0.92 -0.75 -13.28
C CYS A 75 1.71 -0.27 -14.51
N SER A 76 1.44 -0.88 -15.66
CA SER A 76 2.00 -0.46 -16.95
C SER A 76 0.97 -0.49 -18.07
N GLY A 77 1.31 0.15 -19.19
CA GLY A 77 0.49 0.23 -20.39
C GLY A 77 0.06 1.67 -20.70
N PRO A 78 -0.75 1.87 -21.76
CA PRO A 78 -0.99 3.21 -22.33
C PRO A 78 -1.61 4.25 -21.38
N LYS A 79 -2.25 3.81 -20.29
CA LYS A 79 -2.85 4.69 -19.27
C LYS A 79 -2.03 4.80 -17.98
N HIS A 80 -0.87 4.14 -17.94
CA HIS A 80 -0.04 3.97 -16.76
C HIS A 80 1.44 4.11 -17.14
N GLU A 81 1.76 5.08 -18.00
CA GLU A 81 3.14 5.42 -18.31
C GLU A 81 3.82 6.01 -17.06
N PRO A 82 5.09 5.64 -16.76
CA PRO A 82 5.79 6.18 -15.60
C PRO A 82 5.95 7.70 -15.69
N LYS A 83 5.79 8.38 -14.56
CA LYS A 83 6.19 9.79 -14.42
C LYS A 83 7.70 9.88 -14.52
N VAL A 84 8.21 10.81 -15.30
CA VAL A 84 9.66 11.06 -15.43
C VAL A 84 9.99 12.34 -14.67
N LEU A 85 10.89 12.25 -13.71
CA LEU A 85 11.42 13.39 -12.96
C LEU A 85 12.48 14.15 -13.79
N GLU A 86 12.85 15.35 -13.32
CA GLU A 86 13.84 16.20 -13.99
C GLU A 86 15.23 15.55 -14.11
N ASP A 87 15.59 14.67 -13.17
CA ASP A 87 16.83 13.89 -13.15
C ASP A 87 16.77 12.63 -14.04
N GLY A 88 15.64 12.38 -14.71
CA GLY A 88 15.39 11.21 -15.55
C GLY A 88 14.89 9.98 -14.79
N THR A 89 14.75 10.06 -13.45
CA THR A 89 14.18 8.98 -12.63
C THR A 89 12.74 8.72 -13.04
N LYS A 90 12.38 7.43 -13.17
CA LYS A 90 11.03 6.99 -13.55
C LYS A 90 10.27 6.49 -12.33
N ILE A 91 9.08 7.06 -12.11
CA ILE A 91 8.18 6.67 -11.03
C ILE A 91 6.97 5.98 -11.67
N PRO A 92 6.83 4.66 -11.52
CA PRO A 92 5.70 3.95 -12.09
C PRO A 92 4.43 4.18 -11.25
N HIS A 93 3.27 4.03 -11.90
CA HIS A 93 2.01 3.90 -11.16
C HIS A 93 1.99 2.58 -10.40
N ARG A 94 1.50 2.59 -9.16
CA ARG A 94 1.34 1.36 -8.36
C ARG A 94 -0.05 1.27 -7.75
N ILE A 95 -0.49 0.04 -7.55
CA ILE A 95 -1.69 -0.28 -6.77
C ILE A 95 -1.33 -1.25 -5.65
N THR A 96 -1.76 -0.94 -4.43
CA THR A 96 -1.54 -1.78 -3.27
C THR A 96 -2.85 -2.44 -2.85
N VAL A 97 -2.80 -3.75 -2.66
CA VAL A 97 -3.91 -4.55 -2.13
C VAL A 97 -3.57 -4.97 -0.70
N THR A 98 -4.24 -4.36 0.28
CA THR A 98 -4.10 -4.71 1.69
C THR A 98 -5.14 -5.77 2.08
N LEU A 99 -4.69 -6.91 2.61
CA LEU A 99 -5.56 -8.04 2.95
C LEU A 99 -5.30 -8.57 4.35
N THR A 100 -6.37 -8.99 5.02
CA THR A 100 -6.27 -9.90 6.16
C THR A 100 -5.72 -11.24 5.70
N LYS A 101 -4.56 -11.65 6.23
CA LYS A 101 -3.92 -12.94 5.97
C LYS A 101 -4.77 -14.05 6.60
N SER A 102 -5.40 -14.84 5.74
CA SER A 102 -6.22 -15.98 6.16
C SER A 102 -6.26 -17.01 5.05
N LEU A 103 -6.11 -18.29 5.44
CA LEU A 103 -6.14 -19.44 4.53
C LEU A 103 -7.53 -20.07 4.40
N SER A 104 -8.56 -19.46 5.01
CA SER A 104 -9.94 -19.89 4.79
C SER A 104 -10.31 -19.70 3.33
N GLU A 105 -11.01 -20.67 2.72
CA GLU A 105 -11.46 -20.61 1.33
C GLU A 105 -12.29 -19.37 0.99
N LYS A 106 -12.98 -18.82 2.00
CA LYS A 106 -13.78 -17.60 1.84
C LYS A 106 -12.94 -16.33 1.81
N ALA A 107 -11.71 -16.36 2.35
CA ALA A 107 -10.86 -15.20 2.51
C ALA A 107 -10.32 -14.69 1.16
N HIS A 108 -10.28 -13.36 1.03
CA HIS A 108 -9.73 -12.69 -0.15
C HIS A 108 -8.24 -13.02 -0.35
N TYR A 109 -7.47 -13.13 0.73
CA TYR A 109 -6.06 -13.55 0.69
C TYR A 109 -5.89 -14.90 -0.02
N TYR A 110 -6.63 -15.92 0.38
CA TYR A 110 -6.59 -17.24 -0.24
C TYR A 110 -7.05 -17.20 -1.71
N LYS A 111 -8.16 -16.52 -2.00
CA LYS A 111 -8.69 -16.39 -3.36
C LYS A 111 -7.73 -15.69 -4.31
N LEU A 112 -7.07 -14.62 -3.84
CA LEU A 112 -6.07 -13.90 -4.62
C LEU A 112 -4.86 -14.78 -4.92
N PHE A 113 -4.36 -15.50 -3.91
CA PHE A 113 -3.25 -16.43 -4.08
C PHE A 113 -3.55 -17.47 -5.16
N LYS A 114 -4.75 -18.08 -5.11
CA LYS A 114 -5.18 -19.07 -6.11
C LYS A 114 -5.29 -18.47 -7.52
N LYS A 115 -5.72 -17.21 -7.67
CA LYS A 115 -5.77 -16.50 -8.96
C LYS A 115 -4.37 -16.19 -9.51
N MET A 116 -3.43 -15.84 -8.65
CA MET A 116 -2.06 -15.47 -9.04
C MET A 116 -1.15 -16.68 -9.26
N ASN A 117 -1.41 -17.80 -8.60
CA ASN A 117 -0.66 -19.05 -8.74
C ASN A 117 -1.11 -19.82 -10.00
N ILE A 118 -0.87 -19.21 -11.17
CA ILE A 118 -1.33 -19.69 -12.48
C ILE A 118 -0.88 -21.13 -12.74
N ASP A 119 0.39 -21.44 -12.43
CA ASP A 119 0.98 -22.76 -12.62
C ASP A 119 0.62 -23.75 -11.51
N GLY A 120 -0.02 -23.29 -10.43
CA GLY A 120 -0.38 -24.10 -9.27
C GLY A 120 0.80 -24.59 -8.43
N LYS A 121 2.03 -24.16 -8.72
CA LYS A 121 3.26 -24.65 -8.08
C LYS A 121 3.66 -23.86 -6.83
N ALA A 122 3.26 -22.60 -6.74
CA ALA A 122 3.58 -21.80 -5.56
C ALA A 122 2.80 -22.31 -4.34
N THR A 123 3.41 -22.18 -3.16
CA THR A 123 2.80 -22.38 -1.85
C THR A 123 2.74 -21.09 -1.03
N HIS A 124 3.42 -20.03 -1.49
CA HIS A 124 3.47 -18.73 -0.82
C HIS A 124 3.57 -17.56 -1.82
N PHE A 125 3.04 -16.38 -1.48
CA PHE A 125 3.10 -15.19 -2.35
C PHE A 125 4.52 -14.76 -2.69
N ALA A 126 5.48 -14.96 -1.77
CA ALA A 126 6.89 -14.66 -2.01
C ALA A 126 7.45 -15.32 -3.29
N GLN A 127 6.96 -16.51 -3.65
CA GLN A 127 7.39 -17.24 -4.86
C GLN A 127 6.79 -16.68 -6.15
N LEU A 128 5.83 -15.76 -6.05
CA LEU A 128 5.16 -15.11 -7.17
C LEU A 128 5.74 -13.72 -7.47
N LEU A 129 6.67 -13.21 -6.64
CA LEU A 129 7.31 -11.92 -6.88
C LEU A 129 7.99 -11.88 -8.25
N GLY A 130 7.86 -10.74 -8.92
CA GLY A 130 8.32 -10.52 -10.29
C GLY A 130 7.42 -11.09 -11.39
N GLN A 131 6.38 -11.86 -11.04
CA GLN A 131 5.48 -12.43 -12.05
C GLN A 131 4.59 -11.36 -12.69
N ALA A 132 4.29 -11.59 -13.97
CA ALA A 132 3.44 -10.73 -14.79
C ALA A 132 1.97 -11.17 -14.75
N TYR A 133 1.09 -10.18 -14.69
CA TYR A 133 -0.37 -10.37 -14.70
C TYR A 133 -1.05 -9.28 -15.52
N VAL A 134 -2.34 -9.48 -15.80
CA VAL A 134 -3.24 -8.42 -16.24
C VAL A 134 -4.44 -8.37 -15.31
N GLY A 135 -5.07 -7.20 -15.22
CA GLY A 135 -6.20 -6.95 -14.36
C GLY A 135 -7.10 -5.85 -14.92
N ASN A 136 -8.13 -5.52 -14.17
CA ASN A 136 -8.96 -4.35 -14.41
C ASN A 136 -9.04 -3.54 -13.10
N ILE A 137 -8.70 -2.26 -13.17
CA ILE A 137 -8.89 -1.33 -12.06
C ILE A 137 -10.31 -0.76 -12.12
N ARG A 138 -11.01 -0.81 -10.99
CA ARG A 138 -12.28 -0.11 -10.78
C ARG A 138 -12.03 1.13 -9.93
N HIS A 139 -12.80 2.19 -10.19
CA HIS A 139 -12.84 3.38 -9.36
C HIS A 139 -14.16 3.44 -8.62
N ASP A 140 -14.10 3.73 -7.32
CA ASP A 140 -15.25 4.22 -6.56
C ASP A 140 -15.03 5.68 -6.20
N THR A 141 -16.09 6.48 -6.35
CA THR A 141 -16.08 7.91 -6.00
C THR A 141 -16.84 8.11 -4.71
N TRP A 142 -16.25 8.89 -3.80
CA TRP A 142 -16.86 9.25 -2.52
C TRP A 142 -16.54 10.71 -2.20
N LYS A 143 -17.30 11.29 -1.27
CA LYS A 143 -17.12 12.68 -0.82
C LYS A 143 -16.30 12.69 0.45
N ASP A 144 -15.20 13.44 0.47
CA ASP A 144 -14.44 13.65 1.69
C ASP A 144 -15.20 14.54 2.69
N ARG A 145 -14.61 14.74 3.88
CA ARG A 145 -15.19 15.57 4.96
C ARG A 145 -15.44 17.02 4.53
N GLU A 146 -14.78 17.49 3.48
CA GLU A 146 -14.94 18.83 2.91
C GLU A 146 -15.93 18.84 1.72
N GLY A 147 -16.52 17.69 1.38
CA GLY A 147 -17.46 17.54 0.26
C GLY A 147 -16.79 17.47 -1.11
N LYS A 148 -15.47 17.27 -1.18
CA LYS A 148 -14.73 17.10 -2.43
C LYS A 148 -14.79 15.64 -2.90
N ASP A 149 -14.93 15.45 -4.21
CA ASP A 149 -14.86 14.11 -4.79
C ASP A 149 -13.45 13.52 -4.64
N ARG A 150 -13.40 12.30 -4.11
CA ARG A 150 -12.23 11.45 -4.02
C ARG A 150 -12.48 10.17 -4.78
N VAL A 151 -11.41 9.61 -5.32
CA VAL A 151 -11.44 8.37 -6.07
C VAL A 151 -10.54 7.36 -5.39
N THR A 152 -11.08 6.18 -5.14
CA THR A 152 -10.32 5.03 -4.65
C THR A 152 -10.26 3.98 -5.76
N ALA A 153 -9.05 3.47 -6.03
CA ALA A 153 -8.80 2.45 -7.03
C ALA A 153 -8.81 1.05 -6.41
N TYR A 154 -9.50 0.11 -7.05
CA TYR A 154 -9.61 -1.28 -6.61
C TYR A 154 -9.18 -2.23 -7.72
N LEU A 155 -8.51 -3.32 -7.34
CA LEU A 155 -8.15 -4.42 -8.24
C LEU A 155 -9.18 -5.57 -8.19
N ASP A 156 -10.43 -5.21 -7.89
CA ASP A 156 -11.59 -6.09 -7.85
C ASP A 156 -12.74 -5.52 -8.68
N ASP A 157 -13.67 -6.39 -9.08
CA ASP A 157 -14.93 -5.98 -9.68
C ASP A 157 -15.93 -5.52 -8.61
N LYS A 158 -17.14 -5.17 -9.06
CA LYS A 158 -18.23 -4.71 -8.17
C LYS A 158 -18.67 -5.79 -7.16
N ASP A 159 -18.43 -7.06 -7.46
CA ASP A 159 -18.73 -8.19 -6.59
C ASP A 159 -17.55 -8.55 -5.68
N ARG A 160 -16.51 -7.69 -5.62
CA ARG A 160 -15.29 -7.86 -4.84
C ARG A 160 -14.46 -9.08 -5.26
N ILE A 161 -14.59 -9.51 -6.52
CA ILE A 161 -13.77 -10.58 -7.09
C ILE A 161 -12.55 -9.97 -7.77
N PHE A 162 -11.35 -10.42 -7.39
CA PHE A 162 -10.12 -9.92 -8.00
C PHE A 162 -10.09 -10.18 -9.51
N THR A 163 -9.73 -9.15 -10.26
CA THR A 163 -9.68 -9.16 -11.73
C THR A 163 -8.33 -9.64 -12.28
N ILE A 164 -7.36 -9.88 -11.38
CA ILE A 164 -6.03 -10.42 -11.72
C ILE A 164 -6.16 -11.78 -12.39
N ARG A 165 -5.45 -11.94 -13.50
CA ARG A 165 -5.38 -13.16 -14.31
C ARG A 165 -4.06 -13.24 -15.07
N ALA A 166 -3.82 -14.38 -15.71
CA ALA A 166 -2.65 -14.62 -16.55
C ALA A 166 -2.48 -13.52 -17.62
N PRO A 167 -1.25 -13.15 -17.99
CA PRO A 167 -0.96 -12.04 -18.90
C PRO A 167 -1.27 -12.40 -20.36
N ARG A 168 -2.54 -12.67 -20.64
CA ARG A 168 -3.08 -13.04 -21.94
C ARG A 168 -4.52 -12.55 -22.07
N ILE A 169 -4.94 -12.31 -23.30
CA ILE A 169 -6.32 -12.02 -23.67
C ILE A 169 -6.88 -13.26 -24.35
N GLU A 170 -8.02 -13.73 -23.87
CA GLU A 170 -8.76 -14.84 -24.46
C GLU A 170 -9.98 -14.25 -25.17
N GLN A 171 -10.10 -14.51 -26.46
CA GLN A 171 -11.23 -14.08 -27.28
C GLN A 171 -11.89 -15.31 -27.89
N VAL A 172 -13.14 -15.57 -27.52
CA VAL A 172 -13.94 -16.65 -28.10
C VAL A 172 -14.59 -16.12 -29.37
N ASP A 173 -14.38 -16.81 -30.47
CA ASP A 173 -15.10 -16.61 -31.71
C ASP A 173 -16.56 -17.07 -31.51
N PRO A 174 -17.55 -16.17 -31.67
CA PRO A 174 -18.95 -16.48 -31.39
C PRO A 174 -19.58 -17.43 -32.41
N GLU A 175 -19.02 -17.55 -33.62
CA GLU A 175 -19.55 -18.40 -34.69
C GLU A 175 -18.95 -19.82 -34.63
N THR A 176 -17.67 -19.93 -34.33
CA THR A 176 -16.95 -21.23 -34.31
C THR A 176 -16.77 -21.82 -32.90
N GLY A 177 -16.81 -20.99 -31.87
CA GLY A 177 -16.48 -21.36 -30.49
C GLY A 177 -14.97 -21.43 -30.21
N ASP A 178 -14.11 -21.14 -31.20
CA ASP A 178 -12.66 -21.20 -31.05
C ASP A 178 -12.13 -20.08 -30.14
N THR A 179 -11.16 -20.40 -29.28
CA THR A 179 -10.55 -19.40 -28.38
C THR A 179 -9.20 -18.95 -28.92
N LYS A 180 -9.11 -17.69 -29.33
CA LYS A 180 -7.84 -17.03 -29.66
C LYS A 180 -7.18 -16.51 -28.38
N ILE A 181 -5.99 -17.03 -28.09
CA ILE A 181 -5.16 -16.57 -26.97
C ILE A 181 -4.08 -15.62 -27.48
N THR A 182 -4.09 -14.38 -27.00
CA THR A 182 -3.08 -13.37 -27.32
C THR A 182 -2.27 -13.03 -26.07
N PRO A 183 -0.97 -13.39 -26.01
CA PRO A 183 -0.09 -12.98 -24.92
C PRO A 183 -0.04 -11.45 -24.79
N VAL A 184 -0.01 -10.95 -23.56
CA VAL A 184 0.16 -9.53 -23.26
C VAL A 184 1.56 -9.32 -22.70
N ALA A 185 2.39 -8.58 -23.42
CA ALA A 185 3.68 -8.14 -22.89
C ALA A 185 3.47 -7.15 -21.75
N VAL A 186 3.96 -7.50 -20.56
CA VAL A 186 3.98 -6.66 -19.37
C VAL A 186 5.37 -6.08 -19.22
N ALA A 187 5.48 -4.80 -18.88
CA ALA A 187 6.78 -4.17 -18.67
C ALA A 187 7.56 -4.88 -17.54
N GLU A 188 8.88 -4.91 -17.66
CA GLU A 188 9.75 -5.28 -16.53
C GLU A 188 9.61 -4.23 -15.42
N PRO A 189 9.74 -4.64 -14.15
CA PRO A 189 9.57 -3.71 -13.03
C PRO A 189 10.62 -2.60 -13.09
N ILE A 190 10.17 -1.36 -12.91
CA ILE A 190 11.05 -0.22 -12.67
C ILE A 190 11.44 -0.17 -11.19
N SER A 191 10.50 -0.51 -10.31
CA SER A 191 10.72 -0.54 -8.86
C SER A 191 11.47 -1.81 -8.44
N ASP A 192 12.29 -1.70 -7.40
CA ASP A 192 12.88 -2.87 -6.75
C ASP A 192 11.81 -3.80 -6.15
N LEU A 193 12.10 -5.10 -6.14
CA LEU A 193 11.24 -6.09 -5.50
C LEU A 193 11.35 -5.97 -3.97
N ARG A 194 10.20 -5.99 -3.29
CA ARG A 194 10.09 -5.82 -1.84
C ARG A 194 9.49 -7.06 -1.19
N LEU A 195 10.15 -7.62 -0.20
CA LEU A 195 9.68 -8.83 0.48
C LEU A 195 9.89 -8.73 1.99
N PHE A 196 8.80 -8.84 2.74
CA PHE A 196 8.90 -9.06 4.18
C PHE A 196 7.89 -10.11 4.63
N VAL A 197 8.40 -11.11 5.35
CA VAL A 197 7.61 -12.21 5.91
C VAL A 197 7.79 -12.18 7.42
N TRP A 198 6.67 -12.08 8.15
CA TRP A 198 6.67 -11.73 9.57
C TRP A 198 7.41 -12.75 10.45
N ASN A 199 7.22 -14.03 10.14
CA ASN A 199 7.85 -15.17 10.83
C ASN A 199 8.91 -15.85 9.95
N ALA A 200 9.70 -15.08 9.22
CA ALA A 200 10.84 -15.63 8.48
C ALA A 200 11.89 -16.21 9.44
N ASP A 201 12.79 -17.05 8.91
CA ASP A 201 13.96 -17.52 9.63
C ASP A 201 14.82 -16.31 10.08
N ASP A 202 15.37 -16.38 11.29
CA ASP A 202 16.18 -15.32 11.90
C ASP A 202 17.37 -14.91 11.03
N LYS A 203 17.91 -15.82 10.22
CA LYS A 203 19.02 -15.51 9.30
C LYS A 203 18.59 -14.63 8.12
N MET A 204 17.30 -14.63 7.79
CA MET A 204 16.74 -13.88 6.66
C MET A 204 16.09 -12.57 7.09
N ILE A 205 15.69 -12.42 8.36
CA ILE A 205 14.88 -11.28 8.80
C ILE A 205 15.54 -9.92 8.52
N GLY A 206 16.88 -9.85 8.61
CA GLY A 206 17.64 -8.64 8.30
C GLY A 206 17.59 -8.26 6.82
N ASP A 207 17.81 -9.23 5.93
CA ASP A 207 17.75 -9.00 4.48
C ASP A 207 16.33 -8.62 4.03
N LEU A 208 15.31 -9.26 4.62
CA LEU A 208 13.91 -8.93 4.39
C LEU A 208 13.58 -7.50 4.86
N TRP A 209 14.06 -7.12 6.05
CA TRP A 209 13.88 -5.77 6.59
C TRP A 209 14.51 -4.70 5.70
N GLN A 210 15.69 -4.97 5.14
CA GLN A 210 16.35 -4.07 4.20
C GLN A 210 15.64 -4.01 2.85
N SER A 211 15.04 -5.11 2.37
CA SER A 211 14.33 -5.10 1.08
C SER A 211 13.11 -4.16 1.05
N ILE A 212 12.51 -3.88 2.22
CA ILE A 212 11.38 -2.95 2.35
C ILE A 212 11.81 -1.54 2.75
N TYR A 213 13.11 -1.31 2.94
CA TYR A 213 13.66 0.02 3.22
C TYR A 213 13.48 0.91 1.99
N ILE A 214 13.10 2.16 2.23
CA ILE A 214 12.92 3.17 1.22
C ILE A 214 13.89 4.28 1.54
N ALA A 215 14.88 4.46 0.66
CA ALA A 215 15.85 5.52 0.79
C ALA A 215 15.14 6.87 0.62
N LYS A 216 15.47 7.81 1.51
CA LYS A 216 14.97 9.17 1.41
C LYS A 216 15.63 9.87 0.23
N THR A 217 14.82 10.43 -0.65
CA THR A 217 15.25 11.27 -1.77
C THR A 217 14.90 12.73 -1.46
N GLY A 218 15.88 13.64 -1.60
CA GLY A 218 15.69 15.07 -1.34
C GLY A 218 15.74 15.51 0.13
N ASP A 219 15.58 16.82 0.34
CA ASP A 219 15.89 17.51 1.60
C ASP A 219 14.68 17.72 2.54
N GLY A 220 13.51 17.16 2.22
CA GLY A 220 12.27 17.37 3.00
C GLY A 220 12.22 16.60 4.33
N ASP A 221 11.50 17.09 5.35
CA ASP A 221 11.35 16.39 6.64
C ASP A 221 10.22 15.34 6.62
N TYR A 222 10.39 14.31 5.78
CA TYR A 222 9.49 13.16 5.72
C TYR A 222 10.25 11.85 5.91
N ASP A 223 9.59 10.87 6.52
CA ASP A 223 10.09 9.48 6.62
C ASP A 223 9.44 8.61 5.54
N PRO A 224 10.18 8.22 4.49
CA PRO A 224 9.66 7.39 3.40
C PRO A 224 9.40 5.93 3.83
N ASN A 225 9.87 5.48 5.01
CA ASN A 225 9.84 4.07 5.43
C ASN A 225 8.47 3.61 5.95
N VAL A 226 7.42 3.89 5.20
CA VAL A 226 6.03 3.49 5.44
C VAL A 226 5.84 2.03 5.85
N PHE A 227 6.49 1.05 5.20
CA PHE A 227 6.33 -0.37 5.53
C PHE A 227 6.94 -0.71 6.89
N GLN A 228 8.16 -0.24 7.13
CA GLN A 228 8.86 -0.45 8.40
C GLN A 228 8.11 0.24 9.55
N ARG A 229 7.57 1.44 9.32
CA ARG A 229 6.70 2.14 10.27
C ARG A 229 5.42 1.36 10.56
N GLU A 230 4.77 0.81 9.54
CA GLU A 230 3.53 0.04 9.74
C GLU A 230 3.78 -1.27 10.48
N ILE A 231 4.89 -1.97 10.21
CA ILE A 231 5.34 -3.15 10.96
C ILE A 231 5.57 -2.81 12.44
N LYS A 232 6.23 -1.69 12.74
CA LYS A 232 6.48 -1.23 14.12
C LYS A 232 5.20 -0.88 14.89
N LYS A 233 4.09 -0.58 14.18
CA LYS A 233 2.77 -0.29 14.77
C LYS A 233 1.93 -1.53 15.08
N ALA A 234 2.35 -2.71 14.61
CA ALA A 234 1.58 -3.92 14.84
C ALA A 234 1.45 -4.22 16.34
N VAL A 235 0.27 -4.67 16.78
CA VAL A 235 0.01 -4.96 18.20
C VAL A 235 0.87 -6.11 18.73
N ASN A 236 1.37 -6.96 17.83
CA ASN A 236 2.24 -8.10 18.11
C ASN A 236 3.70 -7.84 17.70
N PHE A 237 4.10 -6.58 17.52
CA PHE A 237 5.49 -6.23 17.19
C PHE A 237 6.45 -6.63 18.31
N GLU A 238 6.13 -6.32 19.57
CA GLU A 238 6.95 -6.72 20.71
C GLU A 238 7.06 -8.26 20.80
N GLY A 239 8.29 -8.75 20.96
CA GLY A 239 8.58 -10.19 20.98
C GLY A 239 8.64 -10.87 19.60
N SER A 240 8.27 -10.19 18.51
CA SER A 240 8.40 -10.72 17.15
C SER A 240 9.86 -10.91 16.73
N PRO A 241 10.15 -11.77 15.73
CA PRO A 241 11.51 -11.96 15.21
C PRO A 241 12.17 -10.65 14.77
N ILE A 242 11.40 -9.73 14.15
CA ILE A 242 11.92 -8.44 13.74
C ILE A 242 12.24 -7.52 14.92
N ALA A 243 11.42 -7.51 15.98
CA ALA A 243 11.74 -6.73 17.17
C ALA A 243 13.02 -7.24 17.87
N GLN A 244 13.21 -8.56 17.92
CA GLN A 244 14.43 -9.16 18.46
C GLN A 244 15.66 -8.81 17.62
N TYR A 245 15.53 -8.86 16.29
CA TYR A 245 16.60 -8.45 15.36
C TYR A 245 17.00 -6.98 15.55
N LEU A 246 16.03 -6.07 15.63
CA LEU A 246 16.29 -4.64 15.79
C LEU A 246 16.93 -4.32 17.15
N ALA A 247 16.44 -4.95 18.22
CA ALA A 247 17.03 -4.83 19.55
C ALA A 247 18.50 -5.29 19.57
N ALA A 248 18.83 -6.40 18.89
CA ALA A 248 20.20 -6.90 18.77
C ALA A 248 21.13 -5.95 17.97
N LYS A 249 20.56 -5.11 17.10
CA LYS A 249 21.29 -4.09 16.32
C LYS A 249 21.43 -2.75 17.03
N GLY A 250 20.89 -2.61 18.25
CA GLY A 250 20.91 -1.36 18.99
C GLY A 250 19.89 -0.33 18.50
N GLU A 251 18.99 -0.72 17.59
CA GLU A 251 17.82 0.08 17.25
C GLU A 251 16.75 -0.17 18.31
N VAL A 252 16.72 0.68 19.34
CA VAL A 252 15.57 0.71 20.26
C VAL A 252 14.39 1.22 19.45
N ALA A 253 13.37 0.39 19.30
CA ALA A 253 12.17 0.76 18.58
C ALA A 253 11.56 2.00 19.22
N ASP A 254 11.49 3.09 18.47
CA ASP A 254 10.57 4.18 18.78
C ASP A 254 9.17 3.62 18.48
N ILE A 255 8.59 2.96 19.49
CA ILE A 255 7.27 2.32 19.40
C ILE A 255 6.24 3.40 19.70
N PRO A 256 5.59 4.02 18.69
CA PRO A 256 4.37 4.77 18.97
C PRO A 256 3.35 3.81 19.59
N ALA A 257 2.62 4.28 20.60
CA ALA A 257 1.61 3.46 21.25
C ALA A 257 0.66 2.86 20.20
N ALA A 258 0.42 1.54 20.30
CA ALA A 258 -0.53 0.85 19.43
C ALA A 258 -1.89 1.55 19.53
N THR A 259 -2.44 1.95 18.39
CA THR A 259 -3.73 2.63 18.31
C THR A 259 -4.83 1.72 18.87
N LYS A 260 -5.47 2.14 19.96
CA LYS A 260 -6.63 1.48 20.55
C LYS A 260 -7.91 2.02 19.91
N ALA A 261 -9.04 1.33 20.12
CA ALA A 261 -10.34 1.76 19.61
C ALA A 261 -10.68 3.22 19.98
N ASP A 262 -10.29 3.63 21.20
CA ASP A 262 -10.51 4.97 21.75
C ASP A 262 -9.67 6.05 21.04
N ASP A 263 -8.52 5.69 20.44
CA ASP A 263 -7.60 6.63 19.79
C ASP A 263 -8.07 7.04 18.37
N LEU A 264 -9.09 6.37 17.82
CA LEU A 264 -9.60 6.60 16.47
C LEU A 264 -10.80 7.57 16.40
N GLY A 265 -11.34 8.01 17.55
CA GLY A 265 -12.45 8.97 17.59
C GLY A 265 -13.72 8.50 16.87
N LEU A 266 -13.94 7.18 16.77
CA LEU A 266 -15.03 6.56 16.00
C LEU A 266 -16.34 6.38 16.81
N ASP A 267 -16.59 7.28 17.76
CA ASP A 267 -17.78 7.30 18.62
C ASP A 267 -18.99 8.02 17.98
N ASP A 268 -18.89 8.46 16.73
CA ASP A 268 -20.02 9.10 16.04
C ASP A 268 -20.92 8.05 15.36
N PRO A 269 -22.18 7.86 15.80
CA PRO A 269 -23.12 6.90 15.21
C PRO A 269 -23.57 7.27 13.78
N ALA A 270 -23.09 8.38 13.21
CA ALA A 270 -23.38 8.81 11.84
C ALA A 270 -22.44 8.24 10.77
N ASP A 271 -21.33 7.58 11.16
CA ASP A 271 -20.44 6.95 10.18
C ASP A 271 -21.08 5.64 9.67
N PRO A 272 -21.31 5.48 8.35
CA PRO A 272 -21.70 4.18 7.81
C PRO A 272 -20.63 3.14 8.16
N PRO A 273 -21.03 1.89 8.43
CA PRO A 273 -20.13 0.87 8.96
C PRO A 273 -18.90 0.75 8.06
N PHE A 274 -17.74 1.01 8.65
CA PHE A 274 -16.42 0.87 8.05
C PHE A 274 -16.18 -0.61 7.69
N GLU A 275 -16.77 -1.06 6.59
CA GLU A 275 -16.41 -2.34 6.00
C GLU A 275 -15.04 -2.17 5.35
N VAL A 276 -13.98 -2.55 6.06
CA VAL A 276 -12.69 -2.85 5.42
C VAL A 276 -12.84 -4.17 4.65
N THR A 277 -13.55 -4.09 3.53
CA THR A 277 -13.73 -5.14 2.53
C THR A 277 -13.28 -4.58 1.18
N GLY A 278 -12.03 -4.89 0.81
CA GLY A 278 -11.41 -4.45 -0.45
C GLY A 278 -10.43 -3.30 -0.26
N SER A 279 -9.38 -3.30 -1.09
CA SER A 279 -8.25 -2.37 -1.09
C SER A 279 -8.66 -0.91 -0.89
N THR A 280 -8.47 -0.35 0.30
CA THR A 280 -8.45 1.11 0.43
C THR A 280 -7.15 1.58 -0.21
N GLN A 281 -7.23 2.58 -1.09
CA GLN A 281 -6.09 3.37 -1.48
C GLN A 281 -6.56 4.83 -1.54
N ASP A 282 -6.48 5.51 -0.40
CA ASP A 282 -6.65 6.96 -0.33
C ASP A 282 -5.34 7.67 -0.72
N ALA A 283 -5.36 9.00 -0.83
CA ALA A 283 -4.21 9.82 -1.22
C ALA A 283 -2.95 9.64 -0.34
N ASN A 284 -3.06 8.91 0.78
CA ASN A 284 -1.96 8.56 1.69
C ASN A 284 -1.44 7.12 1.53
N ASP A 285 -1.83 6.41 0.46
CA ASP A 285 -1.76 4.92 0.41
C ASP A 285 -1.06 4.38 -0.86
N ASP A 286 -0.43 5.23 -1.69
CA ASP A 286 0.77 4.80 -2.45
C ASP A 286 2.01 5.07 -1.59
N PRO A 287 2.50 4.07 -0.84
CA PRO A 287 3.64 4.21 0.07
C PRO A 287 4.94 4.70 -0.60
N LEU A 288 4.99 4.68 -1.93
CA LEU A 288 6.16 4.99 -2.74
C LEU A 288 5.92 6.19 -3.69
N GLY A 289 4.74 6.84 -3.60
CA GLY A 289 4.30 7.86 -4.56
C GLY A 289 5.10 9.17 -4.53
N ASP A 290 5.83 9.41 -3.44
CA ASP A 290 6.67 10.61 -3.23
C ASP A 290 8.16 10.39 -3.54
N MET A 291 8.56 9.21 -4.05
CA MET A 291 9.92 9.00 -4.57
C MET A 291 10.09 9.63 -5.94
#